data_AF-A0A348WLS4-F1
#
_entry.id   AF-A0A348WLS4-F1
#
_cell.length_a   1.000
_cell.length_b   1.000
_cell.length_c   1.000
_cell.angle_alpha   90.00
_cell.angle_beta   90.00
_cell.angle_gamma   90.00
#
_symmetry.space_group_name_H-M   'P 1'
#
loop_
_entity.id
_entity.type
_entity.pdbx_description
1 polymer ?
#
loop_
_entity_poly.entity_id
_entity_poly.type
_entity_poly.pdbx_seq_one_letter_code
_entity_poly.pdbx_strand_id
1 'polypeptide(L)'
;MALLMWTWADPAPVHELIRLVEPAQPDWHQLEEQFPDCPVTTELKLWVCEIEQKIWLLHQGENKHWWLSSIDMNKPTTQPPPINIGLKPFGYGTQQGYQYWLFIEPVGRVAMRRQLEFRLSQLKRQRLSVNSSHELIHLPALNSLLSLYNYSQWTVLIWLKHQQDKR
;
A
#
# COMPACT_ATOMS: atom_id res chain seq x y z
N MET A 1 7.02 14.11 13.24
CA MET A 1 7.01 15.54 12.88
C MET A 1 7.60 15.85 11.47
N ALA A 2 7.82 14.87 10.58
CA ALA A 2 8.49 15.04 9.26
C ALA A 2 7.54 15.66 8.26
N LEU A 3 6.33 15.08 8.19
CA LEU A 3 5.24 15.55 7.34
C LEU A 3 4.87 17.01 7.67
N LEU A 4 5.09 17.47 8.91
CA LEU A 4 4.82 18.85 9.32
C LEU A 4 5.90 19.85 8.87
N MET A 5 7.09 19.38 8.49
CA MET A 5 8.17 20.22 7.96
C MET A 5 8.13 20.33 6.43
N TRP A 6 7.26 19.58 5.77
CA TRP A 6 7.06 19.65 4.33
C TRP A 6 5.94 20.62 4.01
N THR A 7 6.06 21.27 2.86
CA THR A 7 5.03 22.17 2.34
C THR A 7 4.05 21.37 1.51
N TRP A 8 2.77 21.53 1.80
CA TRP A 8 1.68 20.81 1.17
C TRP A 8 0.71 21.78 0.50
N ALA A 9 0.15 21.41 -0.66
CA ALA A 9 -0.92 22.16 -1.27
C ALA A 9 -2.23 21.91 -0.52
N ASP A 10 -3.10 22.92 -0.45
CA ASP A 10 -4.42 22.79 0.16
C ASP A 10 -5.16 21.57 -0.42
N PRO A 11 -5.83 20.76 0.43
CA PRO A 11 -6.47 19.52 0.00
C PRO A 11 -7.52 19.82 -1.08
N ALA A 12 -7.47 19.08 -2.19
CA ALA A 12 -8.56 19.12 -3.16
C ALA A 12 -9.83 18.55 -2.48
N PRO A 13 -10.98 19.22 -2.54
CA PRO A 13 -12.15 18.90 -1.71
C PRO A 13 -12.82 17.54 -1.99
N VAL A 14 -12.37 16.80 -3.01
CA VAL A 14 -13.08 15.59 -3.50
C VAL A 14 -12.46 14.30 -3.00
N HIS A 15 -11.16 14.30 -2.71
CA HIS A 15 -10.41 13.18 -2.14
C HIS A 15 -9.40 13.82 -1.21
N GLU A 16 -9.22 13.33 0.03
CA GLU A 16 -8.28 13.83 1.05
C GLU A 16 -6.79 13.70 0.64
N LEU A 17 -6.49 13.90 -0.64
CA LEU A 17 -5.20 13.91 -1.29
C LEU A 17 -4.59 15.30 -1.14
N ILE A 18 -3.44 15.32 -0.49
CA ILE A 18 -2.65 16.51 -0.22
C ILE A 18 -1.39 16.42 -1.06
N ARG A 19 -1.16 17.37 -1.97
CA ARG A 19 0.02 17.34 -2.86
C ARG A 19 1.24 17.85 -2.11
N LEU A 20 2.35 17.14 -2.19
CA LEU A 20 3.66 17.64 -1.74
C LEU A 20 4.12 18.77 -2.68
N VAL A 21 4.46 19.92 -2.11
CA VAL A 21 4.99 21.10 -2.81
C VAL A 21 6.50 21.17 -2.61
N GLU A 22 6.95 21.07 -1.37
CA GLU A 22 8.38 21.01 -1.03
C GLU A 22 8.62 20.01 0.11
N PRO A 23 9.65 19.15 0.03
CA PRO A 23 10.60 19.00 -1.08
C PRO A 23 9.96 18.42 -2.37
N ALA A 24 10.61 18.59 -3.52
CA ALA A 24 10.10 18.10 -4.81
C ALA A 24 9.89 16.57 -4.86
N GLN A 25 10.56 15.84 -3.97
CA GLN A 25 10.39 14.41 -3.72
C GLN A 25 10.50 14.14 -2.21
N PRO A 26 9.81 13.11 -1.69
CA PRO A 26 9.90 12.71 -0.29
C PRO A 26 11.34 12.44 0.13
N ASP A 27 11.68 12.92 1.32
CA ASP A 27 12.89 12.49 1.99
C ASP A 27 12.61 11.16 2.71
N TRP A 28 13.03 10.07 2.08
CA TRP A 28 12.83 8.72 2.62
C TRP A 28 13.59 8.47 3.90
N HIS A 29 14.80 9.01 4.01
CA HIS A 29 15.62 8.83 5.20
C HIS A 29 14.94 9.49 6.41
N GLN A 30 14.43 10.69 6.20
CA GLN A 30 13.65 11.39 7.21
C GLN A 30 12.35 10.65 7.58
N LEU A 31 11.68 9.99 6.63
CA LEU A 31 10.51 9.16 6.93
C LEU A 31 10.89 7.92 7.77
N GLU A 32 11.99 7.25 7.45
CA GLU A 32 12.50 6.10 8.21
C GLU A 32 12.88 6.48 9.64
N GLU A 33 13.57 7.61 9.83
CA GLU A 33 13.94 8.09 11.16
C GLU A 33 12.73 8.42 12.04
N GLN A 34 11.69 9.00 11.43
CA GLN A 34 10.53 9.50 12.18
C GLN A 34 9.40 8.49 12.33
N PHE A 35 9.31 7.54 11.41
CA PHE A 35 8.34 6.47 11.42
C PHE A 35 9.07 5.13 11.22
N PRO A 36 9.91 4.71 12.19
CA PRO A 36 10.76 3.51 12.06
C PRO A 36 9.95 2.22 11.92
N ASP A 37 8.70 2.21 12.39
CA ASP A 37 7.77 1.09 12.26
C ASP A 37 7.02 1.07 10.91
N CYS A 38 7.25 2.07 10.06
CA CYS A 38 6.57 2.24 8.77
C CYS A 38 7.55 1.96 7.62
N PRO A 39 7.57 0.72 7.12
CA PRO A 39 8.51 0.31 6.08
C PRO A 39 8.32 1.10 4.79
N VAL A 40 9.43 1.66 4.31
CA VAL A 40 9.49 2.34 3.01
C VAL A 40 9.71 1.28 1.93
N THR A 41 8.86 1.27 0.91
CA THR A 41 9.13 0.49 -0.29
C THR A 41 9.57 1.41 -1.41
N THR A 42 10.87 1.74 -1.38
CA THR A 42 11.52 2.69 -2.28
C THR A 42 11.35 2.31 -3.75
N GLU A 43 11.45 1.02 -4.07
CA GLU A 43 11.24 0.47 -5.42
C GLU A 43 9.85 0.78 -5.98
N LEU A 44 8.85 0.74 -5.11
CA LEU A 44 7.45 1.02 -5.45
C LEU A 44 7.10 2.50 -5.31
N LYS A 45 8.03 3.33 -4.85
CA LYS A 45 7.79 4.74 -4.51
C LYS A 45 6.57 4.92 -3.59
N LEU A 46 6.40 3.98 -2.67
CA LEU A 46 5.21 3.88 -1.84
C LEU A 46 5.63 3.78 -0.38
N TRP A 47 5.04 4.64 0.43
CA TRP A 47 5.15 4.57 1.87
C TRP A 47 3.75 4.49 2.46
N VAL A 48 3.59 3.57 3.41
CA VAL A 48 2.35 3.31 4.10
C VAL A 48 2.65 3.36 5.58
N CYS A 49 1.76 3.96 6.37
CA CYS A 49 1.97 4.06 7.80
C CYS A 49 0.65 4.18 8.55
N GLU A 50 0.58 3.54 9.72
CA GLU A 50 -0.49 3.75 10.67
C GLU A 50 -0.13 4.93 11.58
N ILE A 51 -0.92 6.01 11.54
CA ILE A 51 -0.77 7.17 12.42
C ILE A 51 -2.16 7.53 12.95
N GLU A 52 -2.31 7.60 14.28
CA GLU A 52 -3.57 7.98 14.94
C GLU A 52 -4.78 7.15 14.44
N GLN A 53 -4.59 5.83 14.30
CA GLN A 53 -5.63 4.89 13.81
C GLN A 53 -6.11 5.16 12.37
N LYS A 54 -5.35 5.94 11.59
CA LYS A 54 -5.56 6.11 10.14
C LYS A 54 -4.39 5.53 9.38
N ILE A 55 -4.68 4.90 8.24
CA ILE A 55 -3.64 4.49 7.29
C ILE A 55 -3.37 5.66 6.35
N TRP A 56 -2.12 6.11 6.38
CA TRP A 56 -1.57 7.13 5.50
C TRP A 56 -0.79 6.47 4.36
N LEU A 57 -0.93 7.06 3.18
CA LEU A 57 -0.22 6.66 1.97
C LEU A 57 0.49 7.86 1.37
N LEU A 58 1.79 7.73 1.17
CA LEU A 58 2.57 8.65 0.35
C LEU A 58 2.98 7.94 -0.92
N HIS A 59 2.55 8.47 -2.07
CA HIS A 59 2.72 7.84 -3.36
C HIS A 59 2.99 8.86 -4.47
N GLN A 60 3.63 8.40 -5.55
CA GLN A 60 3.84 9.21 -6.75
C GLN A 60 2.69 8.98 -7.74
N GLY A 61 1.95 10.03 -8.06
CA GLY A 61 0.91 10.01 -9.10
C GLY A 61 1.49 10.01 -10.52
N GLU A 62 0.63 9.81 -11.53
CA GLU A 62 1.03 9.76 -12.95
C GLU A 62 1.71 11.04 -13.45
N ASN A 63 1.38 12.20 -12.86
CA ASN A 63 2.00 13.49 -13.15
C ASN A 63 3.37 13.70 -12.46
N LYS A 64 3.95 12.65 -11.89
CA LYS A 64 5.20 12.67 -11.10
C LYS A 64 5.13 13.47 -9.80
N HIS A 65 3.99 14.07 -9.46
CA HIS A 65 3.81 14.71 -8.16
C HIS A 65 3.57 13.67 -7.08
N TRP A 66 3.91 14.06 -5.85
CA TRP A 66 3.75 13.24 -4.67
C TRP A 66 2.49 13.64 -3.92
N TRP A 67 1.76 12.63 -3.46
CA TRP A 67 0.46 12.79 -2.84
C TRP A 67 0.42 12.02 -1.54
N LEU A 68 -0.01 12.71 -0.48
CA LEU A 68 -0.34 12.13 0.80
C LEU A 68 -1.87 11.95 0.88
N SER A 69 -2.33 10.75 1.15
CA SER A 69 -3.75 10.46 1.38
C SER A 69 -3.96 9.66 2.65
N SER A 70 -5.02 9.98 3.38
CA SER A 70 -5.61 9.08 4.37
C SER A 70 -6.63 8.16 3.70
N ILE A 71 -6.62 6.89 4.09
CA ILE A 71 -7.65 5.94 3.70
C ILE A 71 -8.74 5.96 4.76
N ASP A 72 -9.96 6.33 4.36
CA ASP A 72 -11.14 6.14 5.18
C ASP A 72 -11.48 4.65 5.25
N MET A 73 -11.08 4.02 6.35
CA MET A 73 -11.28 2.59 6.60
C MET A 73 -12.76 2.17 6.66
N ASN A 74 -13.71 3.11 6.69
CA ASN A 74 -15.13 2.79 6.67
C ASN A 74 -15.72 2.74 5.26
N LYS A 75 -14.93 3.07 4.23
CA LYS A 75 -15.39 3.13 2.84
C LYS A 75 -14.56 2.18 1.96
N PRO A 76 -14.94 0.89 1.88
CA PRO A 76 -14.29 -0.03 0.96
C PRO A 76 -14.45 0.49 -0.48
N THR A 77 -13.43 0.29 -1.31
CA THR A 77 -13.53 0.60 -2.73
C THR A 77 -14.32 -0.47 -3.48
N THR A 78 -15.06 -0.05 -4.50
CA THR A 78 -15.83 -0.93 -5.37
C THR A 78 -14.99 -1.58 -6.47
N GLN A 79 -13.74 -1.17 -6.66
CA GLN A 79 -12.86 -1.78 -7.66
C GLN A 79 -12.27 -3.11 -7.16
N PRO A 80 -12.66 -4.26 -7.73
CA PRO A 80 -12.15 -5.54 -7.28
C PRO A 80 -10.69 -5.76 -7.74
N PRO A 81 -9.88 -6.47 -6.94
CA PRO A 81 -8.57 -6.92 -7.39
C PRO A 81 -8.67 -7.90 -8.57
N PRO A 82 -7.57 -8.10 -9.31
CA PRO A 82 -7.53 -9.02 -10.46
C PRO A 82 -7.91 -10.45 -10.07
N ILE A 83 -7.68 -10.84 -8.82
CA ILE A 83 -8.11 -12.12 -8.27
C ILE A 83 -8.74 -11.89 -6.90
N ASN A 84 -9.83 -12.61 -6.66
CA ASN A 84 -10.49 -12.63 -5.37
C ASN A 84 -9.64 -13.40 -4.34
N ILE A 85 -8.97 -12.66 -3.46
CA ILE A 85 -8.26 -13.19 -2.28
C ILE A 85 -9.16 -13.27 -1.03
N GLY A 86 -10.44 -12.98 -1.19
CA GLY A 86 -11.45 -12.94 -0.13
C GLY A 86 -11.26 -11.79 0.85
N LEU A 87 -10.49 -10.77 0.47
CA LEU A 87 -10.34 -9.51 1.20
C LEU A 87 -11.02 -8.40 0.41
N LYS A 88 -11.60 -7.43 1.13
CA LYS A 88 -12.20 -6.25 0.52
C LYS A 88 -11.15 -5.15 0.42
N PRO A 89 -10.90 -4.58 -0.77
CA PRO A 89 -9.97 -3.47 -0.89
C PRO A 89 -10.55 -2.19 -0.27
N PHE A 90 -9.69 -1.40 0.36
CA PHE A 90 -9.98 -0.07 0.91
C PHE A 90 -9.35 1.05 0.08
N GLY A 91 -8.37 0.72 -0.78
CA GLY A 91 -7.78 1.66 -1.71
C GLY A 91 -7.47 1.00 -3.05
N TYR A 92 -7.47 1.79 -4.12
CA TYR A 92 -6.99 1.38 -5.44
C TYR A 92 -6.34 2.57 -6.14
N GLY A 93 -5.43 2.31 -7.08
CA GLY A 93 -4.85 3.36 -7.91
C GLY A 93 -3.85 2.84 -8.94
N THR A 94 -3.21 3.78 -9.64
CA THR A 94 -2.13 3.50 -10.59
C THR A 94 -0.86 4.22 -10.17
N GLN A 95 0.27 3.52 -10.23
CA GLN A 95 1.57 4.06 -9.86
C GLN A 95 2.69 3.35 -10.63
N GLN A 96 3.54 4.12 -11.33
CA GLN A 96 4.72 3.61 -12.06
C GLN A 96 4.45 2.39 -12.97
N GLY A 97 3.30 2.40 -13.68
CA GLY A 97 2.92 1.28 -14.55
C GLY A 97 2.33 0.08 -13.81
N TYR A 98 2.10 0.18 -12.50
CA TYR A 98 1.35 -0.79 -11.71
C TYR A 98 -0.05 -0.28 -11.38
N GLN A 99 -1.03 -1.16 -11.44
CA GLN A 99 -2.28 -0.99 -10.71
C GLN A 99 -2.09 -1.56 -9.31
N TYR A 100 -2.51 -0.82 -8.28
CA TYR A 100 -2.46 -1.30 -6.91
C TYR A 100 -3.85 -1.42 -6.28
N TRP A 101 -3.98 -2.38 -5.37
CA TRP A 101 -5.10 -2.51 -4.45
C TRP A 101 -4.55 -2.62 -3.04
N LEU A 102 -5.14 -1.85 -2.13
CA LEU A 102 -4.78 -1.86 -0.73
C LEU A 102 -5.89 -2.50 0.10
N PHE A 103 -5.50 -3.42 0.97
CA PHE A 103 -6.37 -4.13 1.89
C PHE A 103 -5.88 -3.85 3.31
N ILE A 104 -6.81 -3.59 4.22
CA ILE A 104 -6.55 -3.34 5.63
C ILE A 104 -7.42 -4.31 6.40
N GLU A 105 -6.83 -5.08 7.31
CA GLU A 105 -7.59 -5.97 8.19
C GLU A 105 -7.20 -5.68 9.66
N PRO A 106 -8.19 -5.53 10.57
CA PRO A 106 -7.93 -5.47 12.01
C PRO A 106 -7.28 -6.77 12.48
N VAL A 107 -6.46 -6.72 13.55
CA VAL A 107 -5.63 -7.84 14.03
C VAL A 107 -6.32 -9.21 13.91
N GLY A 108 -6.01 -9.86 12.79
CA GLY A 108 -6.40 -11.21 12.41
C GLY A 108 -5.25 -11.86 11.66
N ARG A 109 -4.00 -11.51 12.04
CA ARG A 109 -2.73 -11.88 11.38
C ARG A 109 -2.73 -13.32 10.89
N VAL A 110 -3.22 -14.25 11.72
CA VAL A 110 -3.28 -15.67 11.40
C VAL A 110 -4.39 -16.01 10.40
N ALA A 111 -5.57 -15.40 10.51
CA ALA A 111 -6.69 -15.63 9.61
C ALA A 111 -6.44 -15.05 8.22
N MET A 112 -6.01 -13.78 8.13
CA MET A 112 -5.66 -13.16 6.85
C MET A 112 -4.49 -13.89 6.19
N ARG A 113 -3.44 -14.23 6.96
CA ARG A 113 -2.32 -15.04 6.47
C ARG A 113 -2.78 -16.40 5.95
N ARG A 114 -3.55 -17.16 6.74
CA ARG A 114 -4.04 -18.48 6.32
C ARG A 114 -4.94 -18.39 5.11
N GLN A 115 -5.75 -17.35 5.01
CA GLN A 115 -6.63 -17.12 3.85
C GLN A 115 -5.83 -16.77 2.60
N LEU A 116 -4.83 -15.90 2.72
CA LEU A 116 -3.88 -15.59 1.65
C LEU A 116 -3.09 -16.83 1.23
N GLU A 117 -2.49 -17.56 2.19
CA GLU A 117 -1.79 -18.83 1.95
C GLU A 117 -2.69 -19.85 1.26
N PHE A 118 -3.93 -20.01 1.73
CA PHE A 118 -4.89 -20.93 1.13
C PHE A 118 -5.22 -20.52 -0.30
N ARG A 119 -5.56 -19.25 -0.55
CA ARG A 119 -5.92 -18.76 -1.90
C ARG A 119 -4.73 -18.80 -2.84
N LEU A 120 -3.54 -18.43 -2.38
CA LEU A 120 -2.32 -18.44 -3.19
C LEU A 120 -1.85 -19.87 -3.46
N SER A 121 -1.91 -20.78 -2.49
CA SER A 121 -1.59 -22.20 -2.70
C SER A 121 -2.57 -22.90 -3.64
N GLN A 122 -3.84 -22.48 -3.65
CA GLN A 122 -4.83 -22.90 -4.66
C GLN A 122 -4.48 -22.39 -6.06
N LEU A 123 -3.94 -21.17 -6.17
CA LEU A 123 -3.59 -20.57 -7.46
C LEU A 123 -2.32 -21.21 -8.04
N LYS A 124 -1.28 -21.40 -7.23
CA LYS A 124 -0.08 -22.18 -7.55
C LYS A 124 0.54 -22.64 -6.24
N ARG A 125 0.98 -23.91 -6.16
CA ARG A 125 1.58 -24.58 -4.98
C ARG A 125 2.82 -23.87 -4.39
N GLN A 126 2.69 -22.63 -3.93
CA GLN A 126 3.69 -21.82 -3.28
C GLN A 126 3.29 -21.66 -1.83
N ARG A 127 4.24 -21.94 -0.94
CA ARG A 127 4.10 -21.78 0.50
C ARG A 127 4.70 -20.42 0.88
N LEU A 128 3.91 -19.58 1.54
CA LEU A 128 4.39 -18.31 2.07
C LEU A 128 5.03 -18.51 3.45
N SER A 129 5.95 -17.62 3.81
CA SER A 129 6.69 -17.64 5.07
C SER A 129 6.60 -16.25 5.72
N VAL A 130 5.43 -15.92 6.24
CA VAL A 130 5.14 -14.59 6.80
C VAL A 130 5.66 -14.48 8.24
N ASN A 131 6.96 -14.17 8.39
CA ASN A 131 7.63 -14.03 9.70
C ASN A 131 8.22 -12.62 9.96
N SER A 132 8.13 -11.68 9.01
CA SER A 132 8.73 -10.33 9.11
C SER A 132 7.71 -9.20 9.24
N SER A 133 8.16 -8.02 9.69
CA SER A 133 7.37 -6.78 9.75
C SER A 133 6.90 -6.32 8.37
N HIS A 134 7.72 -6.58 7.35
CA HIS A 134 7.42 -6.39 5.94
C HIS A 134 7.81 -7.63 5.12
N GLU A 135 6.99 -8.03 4.16
CA GLU A 135 7.30 -9.10 3.22
C GLU A 135 6.88 -8.71 1.79
N LEU A 136 7.77 -8.92 0.82
CA LEU A 136 7.49 -8.76 -0.60
C LEU A 136 7.42 -10.14 -1.27
N ILE A 137 6.26 -10.47 -1.83
CA ILE A 137 5.98 -11.75 -2.47
C ILE A 137 5.82 -11.52 -3.96
N HIS A 138 6.65 -12.20 -4.76
CA HIS A 138 6.52 -12.18 -6.21
C HIS A 138 5.52 -13.24 -6.66
N LEU A 139 4.57 -12.84 -7.52
CA LEU A 139 3.59 -13.72 -8.15
C LEU A 139 3.77 -13.66 -9.69
N PRO A 140 4.80 -14.32 -10.26
CA PRO A 140 5.13 -14.24 -11.68
C PRO A 140 3.97 -14.64 -12.60
N ALA A 141 3.19 -15.63 -12.16
CA ALA A 141 2.02 -16.13 -12.87
C ALA A 141 0.95 -15.06 -13.16
N LEU A 142 0.90 -14.03 -12.33
CA LEU A 142 -0.10 -12.98 -12.34
C LEU A 142 0.51 -11.64 -12.71
N ASN A 143 1.80 -11.65 -13.09
CA ASN A 143 2.61 -10.45 -13.28
C ASN A 143 2.41 -9.43 -12.13
N SER A 144 2.43 -9.95 -10.90
CA SER A 144 2.02 -9.21 -9.71
C SER A 144 3.02 -9.36 -8.57
N LEU A 145 2.98 -8.40 -7.65
CA LEU A 145 3.71 -8.37 -6.38
C LEU A 145 2.70 -8.19 -5.25
N LEU A 146 2.92 -8.82 -4.11
CA LEU A 146 2.20 -8.55 -2.87
C LEU A 146 3.18 -8.00 -1.84
N SER A 147 2.88 -6.84 -1.28
CA SER A 147 3.62 -6.25 -0.17
C SER A 147 2.77 -6.33 1.09
N LEU A 148 3.24 -7.04 2.12
CA LEU A 148 2.53 -7.19 3.39
C LEU A 148 3.24 -6.38 4.47
N TYR A 149 2.49 -5.53 5.17
CA TYR A 149 2.96 -4.71 6.27
C TYR A 149 2.20 -5.07 7.54
N ASN A 150 2.92 -5.41 8.59
CA ASN A 150 2.33 -5.77 9.87
C ASN A 150 2.55 -4.64 10.89
N TYR A 151 1.47 -3.97 11.26
CA TYR A 151 1.44 -2.99 12.34
C TYR A 151 0.88 -3.60 13.63
N SER A 152 0.88 -2.82 14.71
CA SER A 152 0.41 -3.27 16.02
C SER A 152 -1.07 -3.66 16.02
N GLN A 153 -1.91 -2.93 15.29
CA GLN A 153 -3.38 -3.12 15.27
C GLN A 153 -3.92 -3.57 13.91
N TRP A 154 -3.08 -3.55 12.86
CA TRP A 154 -3.54 -3.81 11.50
C TRP A 154 -2.51 -4.60 10.71
N THR A 155 -3.02 -5.33 9.72
CA THR A 155 -2.17 -5.79 8.62
C THR A 155 -2.62 -5.09 7.34
N VAL A 156 -1.67 -4.47 6.66
CA VAL A 156 -1.89 -3.85 5.35
C VAL A 156 -1.29 -4.73 4.28
N LEU A 157 -2.09 -5.11 3.30
CA LEU A 157 -1.64 -5.82 2.10
C LEU A 157 -1.78 -4.86 0.91
N ILE A 158 -0.74 -4.79 0.10
CA ILE A 158 -0.73 -4.04 -1.15
C ILE A 158 -0.47 -5.03 -2.27
N TRP A 159 -1.50 -5.24 -3.10
CA TRP A 159 -1.36 -5.98 -4.34
C TRP A 159 -0.95 -5.00 -5.43
N LEU A 160 0.17 -5.25 -6.11
CA LEU A 160 0.56 -4.52 -7.32
C LEU A 160 0.50 -5.46 -8.51
N LYS A 161 -0.22 -5.06 -9.56
CA LYS A 161 -0.28 -5.77 -10.84
C LYS A 161 0.35 -4.87 -11.90
N HIS A 162 1.36 -5.37 -12.58
CA HIS A 162 1.96 -4.63 -13.69
C HIS A 162 0.93 -4.47 -14.80
N GLN A 163 0.70 -3.23 -15.25
CA GLN A 163 -0.06 -2.96 -16.46
C GLN A 163 0.82 -3.42 -17.62
N GLN A 164 0.46 -4.52 -18.28
CA GLN A 164 1.09 -4.84 -19.56
C GLN A 164 0.72 -3.71 -20.51
N ASP A 165 1.72 -3.05 -21.09
CA ASP A 165 1.51 -2.19 -22.25
C ASP A 165 0.74 -3.00 -23.28
N LYS A 166 -0.50 -2.60 -23.55
CA LYS A 166 -1.21 -3.05 -24.74
C LYS A 166 -0.45 -2.46 -25.93
N ARG A 167 0.52 -3.22 -26.46
CA ARG A 167 1.02 -3.01 -27.82
C ARG A 167 -0.03 -3.42 -28.83
#